data_AF-A0A453T2K3-F1
#
_entry.id   AF-A0A453T2K3-F1
#
_cell.length_a   1.000
_cell.length_b   1.000
_cell.length_c   1.000
_cell.angle_alpha   90.00
_cell.angle_beta   90.00
_cell.angle_gamma   90.00
#
_symmetry.space_group_name_H-M   'P 1'
#
loop_
_entity.id
_entity.type
_entity.pdbx_description
1 polymer ?
#
loop_
_entity_poly.entity_id
_entity_poly.type
_entity_poly.pdbx_seq_one_letter_code
_entity_poly.pdbx_strand_id
1 'polypeptide(L)' 'SLQQCSGCTHEFDLDKPPVLQEVADFFSGHGIEDFTFSRGRLSEWRCRAKLAVRGTPEKPLIGLYQEGTHTVQDIPDCRG' A
#
# COMPACT_ATOMS: atom_id res chain seq x y z
N SER A 1 2.13 16.95 -4.22
CA SER A 1 2.51 15.77 -5.03
C SER A 1 2.32 14.56 -4.14
N LEU A 2 1.33 13.71 -4.43
CA LEU A 2 1.17 12.44 -3.72
C LEU A 2 2.36 11.57 -4.08
N GLN A 3 3.16 11.20 -3.09
CA GLN A 3 4.42 10.51 -3.33
C GLN A 3 4.12 9.05 -3.65
N GLN A 4 4.22 8.68 -4.93
CA GLN A 4 4.41 7.30 -5.37
C GLN A 4 5.60 6.73 -4.59
N CYS A 5 5.30 5.93 -3.58
CA CYS A 5 6.28 5.20 -2.80
C CYS A 5 6.04 3.71 -2.98
N SER A 6 7.06 2.90 -2.71
CA SER A 6 6.97 1.43 -2.78
C SER A 6 5.95 0.80 -1.83
N GLY A 7 5.37 1.58 -0.92
CA GLY A 7 4.32 1.12 0.00
C GLY A 7 2.90 1.11 -0.60
N CYS A 8 2.67 1.79 -1.73
CA CYS A 8 1.35 1.95 -2.33
C CYS A 8 1.40 1.53 -3.81
N THR A 9 0.54 0.60 -4.21
CA THR A 9 0.41 0.15 -5.62
C THR A 9 -0.80 0.76 -6.33
N HIS A 10 -1.78 1.22 -5.57
CA HIS A 10 -2.99 1.87 -6.07
C HIS A 10 -3.25 3.12 -5.22
N GLU A 11 -3.74 4.17 -5.86
CA GLU A 11 -4.08 5.44 -5.18
C GLU A 11 -5.58 5.72 -5.18
N PHE A 12 -6.32 5.08 -6.09
CA PHE A 12 -7.75 5.26 -6.30
C PHE A 12 -8.46 3.92 -6.17
N ASP A 13 -9.75 3.96 -5.85
CA ASP A 13 -10.62 2.77 -5.76
C ASP A 13 -10.02 1.66 -4.88
N LEU A 14 -9.37 2.04 -3.76
CA LEU A 14 -8.79 1.12 -2.78
C LEU A 14 -9.82 0.15 -2.19
N ASP A 15 -11.10 0.52 -2.25
CA ASP A 15 -12.24 -0.29 -1.83
C ASP A 15 -12.81 -1.16 -2.95
N LYS A 16 -12.24 -1.09 -4.16
CA LYS A 16 -12.58 -1.91 -5.33
C LYS A 16 -11.32 -2.42 -6.04
N PRO A 17 -10.39 -3.10 -5.34
CA PRO A 17 -9.21 -3.63 -5.99
C PRO A 17 -9.61 -4.65 -7.07
N PRO A 18 -8.88 -4.72 -8.21
CA PRO A 18 -9.21 -5.62 -9.33
C PRO A 18 -9.45 -7.08 -8.91
N VAL A 19 -8.74 -7.53 -7.87
CA VAL A 19 -8.87 -8.88 -7.31
C VAL A 19 -10.26 -9.22 -6.80
N LEU A 20 -11.12 -8.23 -6.48
CA LEU A 20 -12.47 -8.53 -5.99
C LEU A 20 -13.33 -9.26 -7.01
N GLN A 21 -13.18 -8.94 -8.31
CA GLN A 21 -13.93 -9.62 -9.35
C GLN A 21 -13.48 -11.09 -9.46
N GLU A 22 -12.17 -11.32 -9.44
CA GLU A 22 -11.60 -12.68 -9.45
C GLU A 22 -12.09 -13.50 -8.25
N VAL A 23 -12.20 -12.88 -7.08
CA VAL A 23 -12.69 -13.52 -5.86
C VAL A 23 -14.19 -13.82 -5.96
N ALA A 24 -15.00 -12.89 -6.49
CA ALA A 24 -16.42 -13.12 -6.71
C ALA A 24 -16.66 -14.27 -7.69
N ASP A 25 -15.92 -14.30 -8.81
CA ASP A 25 -16.00 -15.37 -9.81
C ASP A 25 -15.54 -16.72 -9.24
N PHE A 26 -14.51 -16.72 -8.39
CA PHE A 26 -14.07 -17.92 -7.69
C PHE A 26 -15.16 -18.48 -6.77
N PHE A 27 -15.79 -17.64 -5.96
CA PHE A 27 -16.80 -18.08 -5.00
C PHE A 27 -18.13 -18.48 -5.64
N SER A 28 -18.55 -17.80 -6.71
CA SER A 28 -19.74 -18.22 -7.47
C SER A 28 -19.54 -19.62 -8.09
N GLY A 29 -18.34 -19.92 -8.60
CA GLY A 29 -17.96 -21.26 -9.05
C GLY A 29 -18.03 -22.36 -7.97
N HIS A 30 -18.11 -21.97 -6.69
CA HIS A 30 -18.27 -22.87 -5.54
C HIS A 30 -19.65 -22.76 -4.87
N GLY A 31 -20.62 -22.11 -5.52
CA GLY A 31 -22.00 -21.98 -5.04
C GLY A 31 -22.23 -20.86 -4.01
N ILE A 32 -21.30 -19.91 -3.88
CA ILE A 32 -21.46 -18.71 -3.05
C ILE A 32 -21.65 -17.51 -3.98
N GLU A 33 -22.91 -17.14 -4.20
CA GLU A 33 -23.30 -16.09 -5.15
C GLU A 33 -23.19 -14.67 -4.57
N ASP A 34 -23.26 -14.52 -3.24
CA ASP A 34 -23.25 -13.22 -2.56
C ASP A 34 -21.95 -13.03 -1.77
N PHE A 35 -20.84 -13.02 -2.50
CA PHE A 35 -19.54 -12.72 -1.92
C PHE A 35 -19.53 -11.28 -1.38
N THR A 36 -19.21 -11.15 -0.10
CA THR A 36 -19.02 -9.86 0.56
C THR A 36 -17.70 -9.83 1.30
N PHE A 37 -17.18 -8.62 1.55
CA PHE A 37 -15.96 -8.43 2.32
C PHE A 37 -16.07 -7.16 3.17
N SER A 38 -15.44 -7.19 4.33
CA SER A 38 -15.37 -6.03 5.22
C SER A 38 -14.21 -5.11 4.81
N ARG A 39 -14.46 -3.81 4.88
CA ARG A 39 -13.48 -2.76 4.55
C ARG A 39 -13.23 -1.90 5.76
N GLY A 40 -11.96 -1.58 5.99
CA GLY A 40 -11.54 -0.63 7.02
C GLY A 40 -11.44 0.80 6.48
N ARG A 41 -10.67 1.63 7.18
CA ARG A 41 -10.28 2.97 6.68
C ARG A 41 -9.41 2.82 5.44
N LEU A 42 -9.62 3.67 4.44
CA LEU A 42 -8.84 3.66 3.19
C LEU A 42 -7.54 4.47 3.29
N SER A 43 -7.42 5.31 4.32
CA SER A 43 -6.23 6.09 4.63
C SER A 43 -5.83 5.93 6.09
N GLU A 44 -4.56 6.13 6.40
CA GLU A 44 -4.02 6.08 7.77
C GLU A 44 -4.36 4.75 8.46
N TRP A 45 -4.35 3.66 7.68
CA TRP A 45 -4.79 2.34 8.13
C TRP A 45 -3.63 1.51 8.69
N ARG A 46 -2.39 1.82 8.30
CA ARG A 46 -1.20 1.18 8.87
C ARG A 46 -0.90 1.73 10.27
N CYS A 47 -0.94 0.84 11.25
CA CYS A 47 -0.55 1.18 12.63
C CYS A 47 0.97 1.14 12.88
N ARG A 48 1.78 0.76 11.89
CA ARG A 48 3.23 0.62 12.02
C ARG A 48 3.93 0.83 10.68
N ALA A 49 5.08 1.50 10.70
CA ALA A 49 6.00 1.61 9.57
C ALA A 49 7.41 1.16 9.97
N LYS A 50 8.16 0.61 9.00
CA LYS A 50 9.60 0.32 9.13
C LYS A 50 10.33 1.15 8.08
N LEU A 51 11.04 2.17 8.53
CA LEU A 51 11.78 3.08 7.67
C LEU A 51 13.25 2.66 7.60
N ALA A 52 13.85 2.78 6.43
CA ALA A 52 15.29 2.66 6.25
C ALA A 52 15.96 3.96 6.70
N VAL A 53 17.10 3.83 7.39
CA VAL A 53 17.98 4.95 7.75
C VAL A 53 19.30 4.76 7.00
N ARG A 54 19.68 5.74 6.19
CA ARG A 54 20.89 5.75 5.35
C ARG A 54 21.51 7.16 5.33
N GLY A 55 22.55 7.36 4.53
CA GLY A 55 23.26 8.63 4.40
C GLY A 55 24.38 8.78 5.44
N THR A 56 24.75 10.01 5.74
CA THR A 56 25.75 10.36 6.76
C THR A 56 25.07 11.04 7.95
N PRO A 57 25.74 11.18 9.11
CA PRO A 57 25.19 11.89 10.26
C PRO A 57 24.75 13.34 9.95
N GLU A 58 25.44 14.03 9.04
CA GLU A 58 25.15 15.41 8.64
C GLU A 58 23.98 15.50 7.65
N LYS A 59 23.71 14.41 6.90
CA LYS A 59 22.64 14.33 5.91
C LYS A 59 21.99 12.95 5.94
N PRO A 60 21.21 12.64 6.99
CA PRO A 60 20.52 11.36 7.08
C PRO A 60 19.39 11.30 6.05
N LEU A 61 19.17 10.10 5.52
CA LEU A 61 18.03 9.76 4.67
C LEU A 61 17.15 8.78 5.44
N ILE A 62 15.87 9.13 5.62
CA ILE A 62 14.90 8.32 6.36
C ILE A 62 13.68 8.16 5.48
N GLY A 63 13.28 6.92 5.19
CA GLY A 63 12.12 6.68 4.32
C GLY A 63 12.00 5.23 3.88
N LEU A 64 11.37 4.97 2.73
CA LEU A 64 11.30 3.64 2.13
C LEU A 64 12.30 3.51 0.98
N TYR A 65 12.60 2.29 0.57
CA TYR A 65 13.34 2.09 -0.67
C TYR A 65 12.42 2.34 -1.87
N GLN A 66 12.95 3.00 -2.90
CA GLN A 66 12.30 3.02 -4.20
C GLN A 66 12.18 1.58 -4.72
N GLU A 67 11.02 1.26 -5.29
CA GLU A 67 10.71 -0.08 -5.80
C GLU A 67 11.81 -0.62 -6.73
N GLY A 68 12.21 -1.87 -6.52
CA GLY A 68 13.28 -2.52 -7.28
C GLY A 68 14.71 -2.06 -6.96
N THR A 69 14.92 -1.21 -5.94
CA THR A 69 16.25 -0.66 -5.61
C THR A 69 16.56 -0.66 -4.11
N HIS A 70 17.79 -0.26 -3.75
CA HIS A 70 18.18 0.09 -2.37
C HIS A 70 18.36 1.61 -2.17
N THR A 71 17.81 2.42 -3.07
CA THR A 71 17.83 3.89 -2.95
C THR A 71 16.71 4.31 -2.00
N VAL A 72 17.05 5.05 -0.93
CA VAL A 72 16.05 5.55 0.03
C VAL A 72 15.38 6.81 -0.53
N GLN A 73 14.05 6.79 -0.55
CA GLN A 73 13.19 7.92 -0.87
C GLN A 73 12.53 8.42 0.42
N ASP A 74 12.61 9.72 0.64
CA ASP A 74 11.98 10.39 1.77
C ASP A 74 10.45 10.35 1.65
N ILE A 75 9.76 10.12 2.77
CA ILE A 75 8.30 10.03 2.85
C ILE A 75 7.81 10.83 4.06
N PRO A 76 7.76 12.16 3.94
CA PRO A 76 7.35 13.04 5.04
C PRO A 76 5.89 12.85 5.43
N ASP A 77 5.02 12.52 4.46
CA ASP A 77 3.59 12.33 4.67
C ASP A 77 3.13 11.00 4.06
N CYS A 78 2.91 9.99 4.89
CA CYS A 78 2.33 8.70 4.46
C CYS A 78 0.82 8.68 4.76
N ARG A 79 0.01 8.45 3.72
CA ARG A 79 -1.47 8.40 3.83
C ARG A 79 -2.03 6.97 3.84
N GLY A 80 -1.17 5.96 3.71
CA GLY A 80 -1.56 4.55 3.74
C GLY A 80 -1.68 3.97 5.13
#